data_AF-A0A4Q6G983-F1
#
_entry.id   AF-A0A4Q6G983-F1
#
_cell.length_a   1.000
_cell.length_b   1.000
_cell.length_c   1.000
_cell.angle_alpha   90.00
_cell.angle_beta   90.00
_cell.angle_gamma   90.00
#
_symmetry.space_group_name_H-M   'P 1'
#
loop_
_entity.id
_entity.type
_entity.pdbx_description
1 polymer ?
#
loop_
_entity_poly.entity_id
_entity_poly.type
_entity_poly.pdbx_seq_one_letter_code
_entity_poly.pdbx_strand_id
1 'polypeptide(L)'
;MNRLVIAALCSASLSIIPSVFAASPSQNLDLAGLKVKCNELQANEQLKPFKAVVSCKQTSTEWRPSQAEADPIQIANFKEVGASFTLKGYEVPFKSEALEIPSSFVSCSILEQVRKSVPAVDIELSCEALNSVDSIAELCAPAIDARVDADPSIVFEELTGVTYNSCNGKK
;
A
#
# COMPACT_ATOMS: atom_id res chain seq x y z
N MET A 1 -82.50 -11.19 24.41
CA MET A 1 -82.21 -9.79 24.02
C MET A 1 -80.81 -9.44 24.52
N ASN A 2 -79.90 -9.09 23.60
CA ASN A 2 -78.68 -8.25 23.72
C ASN A 2 -77.73 -8.46 24.94
N ARG A 3 -76.41 -8.68 24.83
CA ARG A 3 -75.41 -8.10 23.92
C ARG A 3 -74.16 -8.98 23.75
N LEU A 4 -73.61 -8.87 22.54
CA LEU A 4 -72.23 -9.10 22.10
C LEU A 4 -71.22 -8.25 22.91
N VAL A 5 -70.02 -8.78 23.19
CA VAL A 5 -68.78 -7.97 23.23
C VAL A 5 -67.65 -8.79 22.60
N ILE A 6 -67.15 -8.28 21.47
CA ILE A 6 -65.97 -8.75 20.72
C ILE A 6 -64.77 -7.99 21.29
N ALA A 7 -63.71 -8.72 21.71
CA ALA A 7 -62.42 -8.12 22.01
C ALA A 7 -61.48 -8.36 20.81
N ALA A 8 -61.20 -7.29 20.07
CA ALA A 8 -60.19 -7.24 19.02
C ALA A 8 -58.83 -6.88 19.63
N LEU A 9 -57.82 -7.74 19.43
CA LEU A 9 -56.42 -7.46 19.77
C LEU A 9 -55.72 -6.83 18.56
N CYS A 10 -55.42 -5.54 18.64
CA CYS A 10 -54.54 -4.83 17.70
C CYS A 10 -53.08 -5.21 17.98
N SER A 11 -52.49 -6.02 17.11
CA SER A 11 -51.04 -6.24 17.06
C SER A 11 -50.37 -5.06 16.36
N ALA A 12 -49.66 -4.22 17.12
CA ALA A 12 -48.80 -3.18 16.56
C ALA A 12 -47.46 -3.80 16.15
N SER A 13 -47.25 -3.97 14.85
CA SER A 13 -45.97 -4.37 14.26
C SER A 13 -45.02 -3.15 14.23
N LEU A 14 -44.02 -3.12 15.13
CA LEU A 14 -42.89 -2.20 14.98
C LEU A 14 -42.02 -2.67 13.81
N SER A 15 -42.08 -1.94 12.70
CA SER A 15 -41.13 -2.08 11.59
C SER A 15 -39.78 -1.50 12.01
N ILE A 16 -38.83 -2.37 12.34
CA ILE A 16 -37.42 -1.99 12.48
C ILE A 16 -36.88 -1.84 11.06
N ILE A 17 -36.64 -0.61 10.60
CA ILE A 17 -35.96 -0.34 9.34
C ILE A 17 -34.45 -0.48 9.63
N PRO A 18 -33.74 -1.49 9.07
CA PRO A 18 -32.30 -1.51 9.15
C PRO A 18 -31.76 -0.34 8.33
N SER A 19 -31.07 0.58 9.00
CA SER A 19 -30.27 1.62 8.36
C SER A 19 -29.12 0.96 7.60
N VAL A 20 -29.33 0.73 6.31
CA VAL A 20 -28.23 0.41 5.39
C VAL A 20 -27.36 1.66 5.33
N PHE A 21 -26.22 1.64 6.02
CA PHE A 21 -25.12 2.54 5.72
C PHE A 21 -24.68 2.25 4.29
N ALA A 22 -25.13 3.07 3.35
CA ALA A 22 -24.58 3.11 2.01
C ALA A 22 -23.12 3.56 2.14
N ALA A 23 -22.18 2.60 2.17
CA ALA A 23 -20.80 2.87 1.87
C ALA A 23 -20.77 3.49 0.46
N SER A 24 -20.51 4.79 0.38
CA SER A 24 -20.38 5.47 -0.90
C SER A 24 -19.30 4.73 -1.71
N PRO A 25 -19.57 4.34 -2.97
CA PRO A 25 -18.58 3.62 -3.76
C PRO A 25 -17.34 4.51 -3.91
N SER A 26 -16.19 3.99 -3.47
CA SER A 26 -14.89 4.63 -3.65
C SER A 26 -14.68 4.89 -5.15
N GLN A 27 -14.38 6.14 -5.51
CA GLN A 27 -14.15 6.50 -6.90
C GLN A 27 -12.66 6.37 -7.22
N ASN A 28 -12.34 5.41 -8.10
CA ASN A 28 -10.98 5.22 -8.60
C ASN A 28 -10.58 6.38 -9.51
N LEU A 29 -9.51 7.09 -9.15
CA LEU A 29 -8.89 8.17 -9.90
C LEU A 29 -7.41 7.83 -10.17
N ASP A 30 -6.80 8.55 -11.11
CA ASP A 30 -5.34 8.62 -11.18
C ASP A 30 -4.81 9.75 -10.28
N LEU A 31 -3.49 9.83 -10.11
CA LEU A 31 -2.87 10.84 -9.25
C LEU A 31 -3.21 12.26 -9.71
N ALA A 32 -3.27 12.51 -11.02
CA ALA A 32 -3.67 13.80 -11.58
C ALA A 32 -5.12 14.16 -11.20
N GLY A 33 -6.05 13.22 -11.36
CA GLY A 33 -7.45 13.39 -10.94
C GLY A 33 -7.59 13.63 -9.44
N LEU A 34 -6.79 12.93 -8.62
CA LEU A 34 -6.78 13.15 -7.17
C LEU A 34 -6.28 14.54 -6.79
N LYS A 35 -5.22 15.04 -7.44
CA LYS A 35 -4.70 16.42 -7.25
C LYS A 35 -5.79 17.46 -7.55
N VAL A 36 -6.52 17.29 -8.66
CA VAL A 36 -7.66 18.18 -9.00
C VAL A 36 -8.73 18.14 -7.92
N LYS A 37 -9.13 16.95 -7.44
CA LYS A 37 -10.10 16.82 -6.35
C LYS A 37 -9.63 17.43 -5.04
N CYS A 38 -8.34 17.35 -4.73
CA CYS A 38 -7.79 18.01 -3.56
C CYS A 38 -7.98 19.54 -3.63
N ASN A 39 -7.71 20.14 -4.79
CA ASN A 39 -7.90 21.58 -5.00
C ASN A 39 -9.37 22.00 -4.90
N GLU A 40 -10.29 21.23 -5.48
CA GLU A 40 -11.74 21.48 -5.34
C GLU A 40 -12.21 21.44 -3.89
N LEU A 41 -11.78 20.42 -3.14
CA LEU A 41 -12.13 20.28 -1.73
C LEU A 41 -11.49 21.39 -0.87
N GLN A 42 -10.29 21.86 -1.24
CA GLN A 42 -9.57 22.90 -0.51
C GLN A 42 -10.23 24.28 -0.64
N ALA A 43 -10.92 24.52 -1.76
CA ALA A 43 -11.74 25.71 -1.97
C ALA A 43 -12.99 25.74 -1.07
N ASN A 44 -13.40 24.60 -0.50
CA ASN A 44 -14.57 24.49 0.35
C ASN A 44 -14.19 24.55 1.83
N GLU A 45 -14.36 25.71 2.45
CA GLU A 45 -13.91 25.94 3.84
C GLU A 45 -14.58 25.03 4.87
N GLN A 46 -15.81 24.58 4.61
CA GLN A 46 -16.57 23.70 5.49
C GLN A 46 -16.01 22.27 5.57
N LEU A 47 -15.18 21.86 4.61
CA LEU A 47 -14.60 20.51 4.56
C LEU A 47 -13.23 20.43 5.23
N LYS A 48 -12.65 21.57 5.64
CA LYS A 48 -11.37 21.64 6.35
C LYS A 48 -11.55 21.25 7.83
N PRO A 49 -10.57 20.55 8.43
CA PRO A 49 -9.36 20.01 7.82
C PRO A 49 -9.62 18.64 7.18
N PHE A 50 -8.93 18.39 6.06
CA PHE A 50 -8.85 17.07 5.47
C PHE A 50 -7.43 16.83 4.94
N LYS A 51 -7.00 15.58 4.96
CA LYS A 51 -5.67 15.16 4.50
C LYS A 51 -5.83 13.98 3.55
N ALA A 52 -4.95 13.89 2.57
CA ALA A 52 -4.79 12.68 1.78
C ALA A 52 -3.97 11.67 2.60
N VAL A 53 -4.39 10.41 2.60
CA VAL A 53 -3.60 9.32 3.15
C VAL A 53 -2.89 8.64 1.99
N VAL A 54 -1.58 8.46 2.09
CA VAL A 54 -0.77 7.74 1.11
C VAL A 54 -0.22 6.49 1.79
N SER A 55 -0.49 5.33 1.22
CA SER A 55 -0.06 4.04 1.75
C SER A 55 1.10 3.52 0.93
N CYS A 56 2.32 3.69 1.44
CA CYS A 56 3.57 3.33 0.77
C CYS A 56 3.95 1.87 1.04
N LYS A 57 4.33 1.11 0.01
CA LYS A 57 4.80 -0.28 0.13
C LYS A 57 6.09 -0.46 -0.64
N GLN A 58 6.91 -1.40 -0.19
CA GLN A 58 8.15 -1.75 -0.87
C GLN A 58 8.33 -3.25 -0.93
N THR A 59 8.81 -3.72 -2.07
CA THR A 59 9.31 -5.09 -2.25
C THR A 59 10.70 -5.02 -2.86
N SER A 60 11.68 -5.73 -2.31
CA SER A 60 12.97 -5.93 -2.95
C SER A 60 13.27 -7.41 -3.11
N THR A 61 14.01 -7.74 -4.16
CA THR A 61 14.48 -9.09 -4.45
C THR A 61 16.00 -9.04 -4.53
N GLU A 62 16.64 -9.81 -3.66
CA GLU A 62 18.09 -9.84 -3.48
C GLU A 62 18.61 -11.27 -3.63
N TRP A 63 19.82 -11.41 -4.18
CA TRP A 63 20.53 -12.68 -4.20
C TRP A 63 21.52 -12.75 -3.05
N ARG A 64 21.49 -13.87 -2.31
CA ARG A 64 22.41 -14.11 -1.18
C ARG A 64 23.13 -15.44 -1.34
N PRO A 65 24.42 -15.54 -0.96
CA PRO A 65 25.13 -16.81 -0.94
C PRO A 65 24.48 -17.80 0.03
N SER A 66 24.26 -19.04 -0.40
CA SER A 66 23.80 -20.12 0.49
C SER A 66 24.94 -20.68 1.35
N GLN A 67 26.21 -20.49 0.92
CA GLN A 67 27.43 -20.81 1.66
C GLN A 67 28.56 -19.83 1.27
N ALA A 68 29.56 -19.66 2.14
CA ALA A 68 30.70 -18.77 1.92
C ALA A 68 31.76 -19.44 1.02
N GLU A 69 32.25 -18.74 -0.02
CA GLU A 69 33.65 -18.67 -0.51
C GLU A 69 33.82 -18.44 -2.03
N ALA A 70 34.84 -17.62 -2.36
CA ALA A 70 35.60 -17.36 -3.62
C ALA A 70 35.01 -16.56 -4.82
N ASP A 71 35.78 -15.56 -5.30
CA ASP A 71 35.67 -14.72 -6.53
C ASP A 71 34.37 -13.96 -6.87
N PRO A 72 34.38 -12.60 -6.90
CA PRO A 72 33.18 -11.78 -7.00
C PRO A 72 32.57 -11.72 -8.40
N ILE A 73 31.28 -12.07 -8.49
CA ILE A 73 30.41 -11.96 -9.67
C ILE A 73 29.31 -10.94 -9.33
N GLN A 74 29.02 -10.01 -10.25
CA GLN A 74 27.93 -9.04 -10.07
C GLN A 74 26.59 -9.65 -10.46
N ILE A 75 25.59 -9.50 -9.59
CA ILE A 75 24.22 -9.95 -9.87
C ILE A 75 23.24 -8.82 -9.60
N ALA A 76 22.34 -8.61 -10.56
CA ALA A 76 21.31 -7.59 -10.48
C ALA A 76 20.28 -7.93 -9.40
N ASN A 77 20.01 -6.94 -8.55
CA ASN A 77 18.93 -6.97 -7.59
C ASN A 77 17.81 -6.03 -8.07
N PHE A 78 16.60 -6.24 -7.57
CA PHE A 78 15.43 -5.46 -7.98
C PHE A 78 14.73 -4.87 -6.77
N LYS A 79 14.35 -3.59 -6.85
CA LYS A 79 13.55 -2.91 -5.83
C LYS A 79 12.34 -2.29 -6.51
N GLU A 80 11.17 -2.48 -5.92
CA GLU A 80 9.93 -1.84 -6.33
C GLU A 80 9.35 -1.09 -5.14
N VAL A 81 9.02 0.18 -5.36
CA VAL A 81 8.36 1.03 -4.37
C VAL A 81 7.06 1.51 -4.97
N GLY A 82 5.97 1.47 -4.21
CA GLY A 82 4.68 1.91 -4.71
C GLY A 82 3.79 2.52 -3.64
N ALA A 83 2.70 3.12 -4.09
CA ALA A 83 1.74 3.79 -3.24
C ALA A 83 0.31 3.63 -3.73
N SER A 84 -0.63 3.62 -2.80
CA SER A 84 -2.03 3.98 -3.04
C SER A 84 -2.34 5.29 -2.33
N PHE A 85 -3.26 6.09 -2.88
CA PHE A 85 -3.64 7.37 -2.31
C PHE A 85 -5.14 7.37 -1.99
N THR A 86 -5.55 7.97 -0.89
CA THR A 86 -6.96 8.05 -0.51
C THR A 86 -7.31 9.44 0.01
N LEU A 87 -8.42 10.00 -0.46
CA LEU A 87 -8.89 11.34 -0.12
C LEU A 87 -10.42 11.35 -0.07
N LYS A 88 -11.04 11.41 1.12
CA LYS A 88 -12.50 11.62 1.30
C LYS A 88 -13.39 10.74 0.38
N GLY A 89 -13.05 9.47 0.20
CA GLY A 89 -13.80 8.52 -0.64
C GLY A 89 -13.35 8.47 -2.10
N TYR A 90 -12.34 9.24 -2.49
CA TYR A 90 -11.57 9.05 -3.72
C TYR A 90 -10.34 8.22 -3.44
N GLU A 91 -9.99 7.34 -4.37
CA GLU A 91 -8.83 6.46 -4.23
C GLU A 91 -8.04 6.41 -5.52
N VAL A 92 -6.72 6.46 -5.41
CA VAL A 92 -5.80 6.09 -6.48
C VAL A 92 -5.29 4.70 -6.16
N PRO A 93 -5.57 3.71 -7.03
CA PRO A 93 -5.14 2.34 -6.81
C PRO A 93 -3.61 2.26 -6.78
N PHE A 94 -3.10 1.19 -6.17
CA PHE A 94 -1.67 0.98 -6.00
C PHE A 94 -0.92 1.08 -7.34
N LYS A 95 0.10 1.95 -7.37
CA LYS A 95 1.06 2.06 -8.48
C LYS A 95 2.47 1.91 -7.93
N SER A 96 3.30 1.16 -8.64
CA SER A 96 4.71 0.96 -8.31
C SER A 96 5.64 1.52 -9.37
N GLU A 97 6.83 1.91 -8.92
CA GLU A 97 7.97 2.34 -9.70
C GLU A 97 9.14 1.39 -9.36
N ALA A 98 9.80 0.88 -10.40
CA ALA A 98 11.00 0.08 -10.23
C ALA A 98 12.20 0.99 -10.00
N LEU A 99 12.99 0.69 -8.98
CA LEU A 99 14.25 1.33 -8.65
C LEU A 99 15.39 0.36 -8.90
N GLU A 100 16.36 0.77 -9.71
CA GLU A 100 17.61 0.03 -9.84
C GLU A 100 18.38 0.12 -8.52
N ILE A 101 18.76 -1.03 -7.98
CA ILE A 101 19.64 -1.11 -6.82
C ILE A 101 20.99 -1.69 -7.25
N PRO A 102 22.10 -1.27 -6.60
CA PRO A 102 23.42 -1.75 -6.94
C PRO A 102 23.48 -3.28 -6.96
N SER A 103 24.17 -3.81 -7.96
CA SER A 103 24.41 -5.25 -8.05
C SER A 103 25.22 -5.71 -6.84
N SER A 104 24.87 -6.89 -6.32
CA SER A 104 25.67 -7.53 -5.27
C SER A 104 26.84 -8.25 -5.91
N PHE A 105 28.04 -8.07 -5.36
CA PHE A 105 29.18 -8.92 -5.66
C PHE A 105 29.11 -10.16 -4.79
N VAL A 106 29.04 -11.33 -5.42
CA VAL A 106 28.98 -12.62 -4.71
C VAL A 106 30.09 -13.53 -5.18
N SER A 107 30.61 -14.32 -4.27
CA SER A 107 31.50 -15.41 -4.64
C SER A 107 30.80 -16.44 -5.57
N CYS A 108 31.55 -17.13 -6.43
CA CYS A 108 31.16 -18.37 -7.11
C CYS A 108 30.57 -19.35 -6.09
N SER A 109 29.24 -19.37 -6.02
CA SER A 109 28.46 -20.11 -5.03
C SER A 109 27.05 -20.36 -5.57
N ILE A 110 26.31 -21.23 -4.88
CA ILE A 110 24.86 -21.31 -5.07
C ILE A 110 24.26 -20.14 -4.31
N LEU A 111 23.44 -19.35 -5.00
CA LEU A 111 22.71 -18.25 -4.40
C LEU A 111 21.27 -18.64 -4.23
N GLU A 112 20.67 -18.11 -3.19
CA GLU A 112 19.25 -18.16 -2.96
C GLU A 112 18.67 -16.76 -3.17
N GLN A 113 17.52 -16.71 -3.83
CA GLN A 113 16.77 -15.49 -3.99
C GLN A 113 15.91 -15.26 -2.75
N VAL A 114 16.11 -14.10 -2.14
CA VAL A 114 15.33 -13.62 -1.00
C VAL A 114 14.48 -12.46 -1.45
N ARG A 115 13.19 -12.52 -1.16
CA ARG A 115 12.27 -11.39 -1.29
C ARG A 115 12.13 -10.73 0.07
N LYS A 116 12.41 -9.44 0.14
CA LYS A 116 12.07 -8.60 1.27
C LYS A 116 10.83 -7.79 0.95
N SER A 117 9.94 -7.64 1.92
CA SER A 117 8.80 -6.76 1.80
C SER A 117 8.66 -5.89 3.05
N VAL A 118 8.31 -4.63 2.83
CA VAL A 118 7.89 -3.70 3.87
C VAL A 118 6.39 -3.51 3.70
N PRO A 119 5.59 -3.73 4.77
CA PRO A 119 4.15 -3.53 4.71
C PRO A 119 3.81 -2.05 4.48
N ALA A 120 2.52 -1.78 4.28
CA ALA A 120 2.01 -0.42 4.12
C ALA A 120 2.49 0.51 5.24
N VAL A 121 3.16 1.59 4.87
CA VAL A 121 3.48 2.73 5.71
C VAL A 121 2.58 3.89 5.29
N ASP A 122 1.65 4.26 6.16
CA ASP A 122 0.70 5.32 5.88
C ASP A 122 1.29 6.69 6.28
N ILE A 123 1.25 7.64 5.35
CA ILE A 123 1.62 9.04 5.56
C ILE A 123 0.44 9.95 5.24
N GLU A 124 0.29 11.03 6.00
CA GLU A 124 -0.74 12.03 5.75
C GLU A 124 -0.15 13.23 5.00
N LEU A 125 -0.74 13.60 3.87
CA LEU A 125 -0.36 14.76 3.08
C LEU A 125 -1.45 15.83 3.10
N SER A 126 -1.03 17.09 3.18
CA SER A 126 -1.88 18.21 2.81
C SER A 126 -2.10 18.23 1.29
N CYS A 127 -3.11 18.97 0.81
CA CYS A 127 -3.28 19.16 -0.64
C CYS A 127 -2.10 19.86 -1.30
N GLU A 128 -1.45 20.79 -0.58
CA GLU A 128 -0.25 21.45 -1.06
C GLU A 128 0.89 20.44 -1.29
N ALA A 129 1.16 19.59 -0.30
CA ALA A 129 2.16 18.53 -0.43
C ALA A 129 1.80 17.51 -1.51
N LEU A 130 0.52 17.12 -1.62
CA LEU A 130 0.04 16.20 -2.65
C LEU A 130 0.25 16.78 -4.07
N ASN A 131 0.02 18.08 -4.27
CA ASN A 131 0.22 18.72 -5.55
C ASN A 131 1.69 18.70 -6.00
N SER A 132 2.63 18.75 -5.06
CA SER A 132 4.08 18.69 -5.29
C SER A 132 4.62 17.27 -5.52
N VAL A 133 3.80 16.23 -5.46
CA VAL A 133 4.27 14.85 -5.69
C VAL A 133 4.48 14.59 -7.18
N ASP A 134 5.74 14.49 -7.60
CA ASP A 134 6.11 14.19 -8.99
C ASP A 134 6.56 12.73 -9.22
N SER A 135 7.10 12.07 -8.18
CA SER A 135 7.46 10.64 -8.19
C SER A 135 6.93 9.93 -6.94
N ILE A 136 6.42 8.71 -7.12
CA ILE A 136 6.00 7.86 -6.00
C ILE A 136 7.22 7.36 -5.23
N ALA A 137 8.30 7.02 -5.93
CA ALA A 137 9.53 6.56 -5.29
C ALA A 137 10.15 7.64 -4.40
N GLU A 138 10.24 8.88 -4.86
CA GLU A 138 10.78 10.00 -4.06
C GLU A 138 9.93 10.31 -2.83
N LEU A 139 8.61 10.14 -2.91
CA LEU A 139 7.71 10.32 -1.77
C LEU A 139 7.82 9.16 -0.76
N CYS A 140 7.80 7.92 -1.25
CA CYS A 140 7.63 6.75 -0.41
C CYS A 140 8.94 6.16 0.13
N ALA A 141 10.04 6.22 -0.63
CA ALA A 141 11.30 5.62 -0.19
C ALA A 141 11.81 6.22 1.13
N PRO A 142 11.84 7.55 1.34
CA PRO A 142 12.29 8.12 2.62
C PRO A 142 11.38 7.76 3.79
N ALA A 143 10.07 7.68 3.57
CA ALA A 143 9.10 7.31 4.60
C ALA A 143 9.25 5.84 5.02
N ILE A 144 9.48 4.96 4.05
CA ILE A 144 9.78 3.55 4.29
C ILE A 144 11.10 3.40 5.04
N ASP A 145 12.17 4.04 4.56
CA ASP A 145 13.50 3.95 5.18
C ASP A 145 13.46 4.44 6.63
N ALA A 146 12.82 5.58 6.91
CA ALA A 146 12.63 6.08 8.27
C ALA A 146 11.84 5.12 9.17
N ARG A 147 10.84 4.41 8.62
CA ARG A 147 10.05 3.43 9.38
C ARG A 147 10.85 2.17 9.67
N VAL A 148 11.66 1.70 8.71
CA VAL A 148 12.58 0.56 8.88
C VAL A 148 13.68 0.90 9.89
N ASP A 149 14.25 2.10 9.83
CA ASP A 149 15.26 2.55 10.80
C ASP A 149 14.70 2.61 12.22
N ALA A 150 13.44 3.03 12.37
CA ALA A 150 12.76 3.07 13.67
C ALA A 150 12.35 1.67 14.17
N ASP A 151 12.02 0.75 13.26
CA ASP A 151 11.61 -0.61 13.58
C ASP A 151 12.05 -1.58 12.47
N PRO A 152 13.25 -2.18 12.59
CA PRO A 152 13.76 -3.09 11.58
C PRO A 152 12.92 -4.38 11.43
N SER A 153 12.08 -4.71 12.41
CA SER A 153 11.27 -5.94 12.42
C SER A 153 10.10 -5.90 11.43
N ILE A 154 9.78 -4.74 10.87
CA ILE A 154 8.74 -4.60 9.84
C ILE A 154 9.18 -5.17 8.47
N VAL A 155 10.46 -5.46 8.30
CA VAL A 155 10.99 -6.06 7.07
C VAL A 155 10.75 -7.56 7.13
N PHE A 156 9.85 -8.04 6.28
CA PHE A 156 9.60 -9.47 6.14
C PHE A 156 10.49 -10.05 5.05
N GLU A 157 11.30 -11.04 5.41
CA GLU A 157 12.12 -11.79 4.47
C GLU A 157 11.48 -13.16 4.16
N GLU A 158 11.41 -13.50 2.88
CA GLU A 158 10.90 -14.78 2.38
C GLU A 158 11.89 -15.36 1.36
N LEU A 159 12.27 -16.63 1.54
CA LEU A 159 13.00 -17.38 0.51
C LEU A 159 12.03 -17.72 -0.62
N THR A 160 12.35 -17.34 -1.85
CA THR A 160 11.48 -17.62 -3.00
C THR A 160 11.60 -19.07 -3.51
N GLY A 161 12.60 -19.81 -3.03
CA GLY A 161 12.97 -21.13 -3.52
C GLY A 161 13.72 -21.12 -4.85
N VAL A 162 13.96 -19.95 -5.44
CA VAL A 162 14.77 -19.81 -6.66
C VAL A 162 16.24 -19.79 -6.29
N THR A 163 17.02 -20.66 -6.94
CA THR A 163 18.47 -20.69 -6.81
C THR A 163 19.18 -20.20 -8.06
N TYR A 164 20.41 -19.74 -7.94
CA TYR A 164 21.27 -19.40 -9.07
C TYR A 164 22.69 -19.86 -8.80
N ASN A 165 23.27 -20.62 -9.71
CA ASN A 165 24.67 -21.00 -9.65
C ASN A 165 25.50 -19.91 -10.34
N SER A 166 26.15 -19.05 -9.54
CA SER A 166 26.93 -17.94 -10.08
C SER A 166 28.17 -18.41 -10.84
N CYS A 167 28.71 -19.60 -10.53
CA CYS A 167 29.92 -20.13 -11.18
C CYS A 167 29.74 -20.48 -12.66
N ASN A 168 28.53 -20.80 -13.10
CA ASN A 168 28.25 -21.22 -14.48
C ASN A 168 27.07 -20.47 -15.13
N GLY A 169 26.51 -19.49 -14.42
CA GLY A 169 25.43 -18.65 -14.91
C GLY A 169 24.07 -19.34 -15.08
N LYS A 170 23.86 -20.51 -14.45
CA LYS A 170 22.61 -21.28 -14.56
C LYS A 170 21.64 -20.96 -13.42
N LYS A 171 20.38 -20.71 -13.78
CA LYS A 171 19.23 -20.64 -12.87
C LYS A 171 18.59 -22.02 -12.72
#